data_AF-Q4V415-F1
#
_entry.id   AF-Q4V415-F1
#
_cell.length_a   1.000
_cell.length_b   1.000
_cell.length_c   1.000
_cell.angle_alpha   90.00
_cell.angle_beta   90.00
_cell.angle_gamma   90.00
#
_symmetry.space_group_name_H-M   'P 1'
#
loop_
_entity.id
_entity.type
_entity.pdbx_description
1 polymer ?
#
loop_
_entity_poly.entity_id
_entity_poly.type
_entity_poly.pdbx_seq_one_letter_code
_entity_poly.pdbx_strand_id
1 'polypeptide(L)'
;MLSNSPIFKTEILMYSKALPELERILREAGDTTKLYAPCIYHSLEPHQVMIFEDLVPQGYTVIRDRYPNKEELQKAFFKLAKWHAASMKVLNERPDFLKEFKYGLWGMPNFLNDSIVTTGVPCFLEMLDKVPELTKYKPYFEKIKDNYIQQMSAVMEEYRTNPKPNRYYVLCHGDFHGRNMMFRYNKETGSFEDVMLVDFQISNVCPLSIDLIYSIFMVMDTEDRWDLGKEYINYYFSVLADTLKKIGFKGEMPTQTGVWEHIHGHKDYEFFMMTSFLPLVAAMNTKTFKSMDSFFDPQTKQKSFFLDEYITDVKMLLRKFEELGYFKDL
;
A
#
# COMPACT_ATOMS: atom_id res chain seq x y z
N MET A 1 -6.83 21.20 -10.88
CA MET A 1 -6.86 21.12 -9.41
C MET A 1 -5.60 20.48 -8.80
N LEU A 2 -4.47 20.33 -9.54
CA LEU A 2 -3.23 19.74 -9.01
C LEU A 2 -2.07 20.74 -8.80
N SER A 3 -2.21 22.00 -9.24
CA SER A 3 -1.10 22.97 -9.28
C SER A 3 -0.49 23.32 -7.91
N ASN A 4 -1.24 23.12 -6.81
CA ASN A 4 -0.77 23.33 -5.44
C ASN A 4 -0.63 22.01 -4.65
N SER A 5 -0.77 20.85 -5.30
CA SER A 5 -0.67 19.55 -4.64
C SER A 5 0.80 19.19 -4.40
N PRO A 6 1.18 18.70 -3.20
CA PRO A 6 2.56 18.30 -2.93
C PRO A 6 3.00 17.06 -3.73
N ILE A 7 2.06 16.30 -4.33
CA ILE A 7 2.33 14.99 -4.96
C ILE A 7 3.41 15.04 -6.03
N PHE A 8 3.37 16.05 -6.89
CA PHE A 8 4.34 16.16 -7.99
C PHE A 8 5.75 16.45 -7.46
N LYS A 9 5.83 17.26 -6.40
CA LYS A 9 7.08 17.53 -5.70
C LYS A 9 7.59 16.29 -4.98
N THR A 10 6.71 15.53 -4.33
CA THR A 10 7.05 14.25 -3.68
C THR A 10 7.61 13.28 -4.71
N GLU A 11 6.96 13.14 -5.86
CA GLU A 11 7.40 12.23 -6.92
C GLU A 11 8.77 12.62 -7.49
N ILE A 12 8.99 13.91 -7.79
CA ILE A 12 10.33 14.38 -8.19
C ILE A 12 11.38 14.05 -7.13
N LEU A 13 11.09 14.25 -5.84
CA LEU A 13 12.02 13.92 -4.75
C LEU A 13 12.30 12.42 -4.68
N MET A 14 11.31 11.56 -4.97
CA MET A 14 11.54 10.12 -5.05
C MET A 14 12.57 9.77 -6.12
N TYR A 15 12.37 10.26 -7.35
CA TYR A 15 13.23 9.94 -8.48
C TYR A 15 14.61 10.64 -8.45
N SER A 16 14.70 11.85 -7.91
CA SER A 16 15.93 12.65 -7.90
C SER A 16 16.78 12.48 -6.63
N LYS A 17 16.20 12.00 -5.53
CA LYS A 17 16.85 11.96 -4.21
C LYS A 17 16.74 10.59 -3.54
N ALA A 18 15.52 10.13 -3.23
CA ALA A 18 15.35 8.94 -2.38
C ALA A 18 15.75 7.64 -3.08
N LEU A 19 15.13 7.30 -4.21
CA LEU A 19 15.36 6.04 -4.91
C LEU A 19 16.81 5.86 -5.40
N PRO A 20 17.49 6.90 -5.94
CA PRO A 20 18.92 6.80 -6.25
C PRO A 20 19.76 6.43 -5.02
N GLU A 21 19.43 6.98 -3.87
CA GLU A 21 20.14 6.71 -2.62
C GLU A 21 19.85 5.29 -2.10
N LEU A 22 18.61 4.81 -2.21
CA LEU A 22 18.27 3.43 -1.86
C LEU A 22 19.03 2.43 -2.75
N GLU A 23 19.05 2.64 -4.07
CA GLU A 23 19.84 1.81 -4.99
C GLU A 23 21.35 1.93 -4.74
N ARG A 24 21.88 3.10 -4.34
CA ARG A 24 23.29 3.25 -3.96
C ARG A 24 23.64 2.38 -2.77
N ILE A 25 22.83 2.40 -1.71
CA ILE A 25 23.02 1.59 -0.50
C ILE A 25 23.01 0.09 -0.83
N LEU A 26 22.06 -0.36 -1.66
CA LEU A 26 21.99 -1.75 -2.11
C LEU A 26 23.25 -2.13 -2.91
N ARG A 27 23.66 -1.28 -3.86
CA ARG A 27 24.83 -1.52 -4.72
C ARG A 27 26.14 -1.61 -3.92
N GLU A 28 26.30 -0.81 -2.88
CA GLU A 28 27.46 -0.88 -1.98
C GLU A 28 27.55 -2.20 -1.20
N ALA A 29 26.40 -2.85 -0.99
CA ALA A 29 26.33 -4.19 -0.41
C ALA A 29 26.40 -5.31 -1.46
N GLY A 30 26.73 -5.00 -2.72
CA GLY A 30 26.82 -5.96 -3.82
C GLY A 30 25.47 -6.38 -4.40
N ASP A 31 24.39 -5.64 -4.11
CA ASP A 31 23.04 -5.90 -4.61
C ASP A 31 22.69 -4.95 -5.76
N THR A 32 22.51 -5.51 -6.96
CA THR A 32 22.21 -4.75 -8.17
C THR A 32 20.72 -4.62 -8.47
N THR A 33 19.85 -4.90 -7.49
CA THR A 33 18.40 -4.78 -7.66
C THR A 33 18.01 -3.38 -8.14
N LYS A 34 17.25 -3.34 -9.24
CA LYS A 34 16.62 -2.12 -9.75
C LYS A 34 15.26 -1.91 -9.11
N LEU A 35 15.05 -0.76 -8.48
CA LEU A 35 13.83 -0.42 -7.77
C LEU A 35 12.87 0.43 -8.61
N TYR A 36 13.40 1.20 -9.56
CA TYR A 36 12.64 2.21 -10.30
C TYR A 36 13.15 2.41 -11.73
N ALA A 37 12.30 2.99 -12.56
CA ALA A 37 12.66 3.43 -13.91
C ALA A 37 13.48 4.73 -13.89
N PRO A 38 14.54 4.87 -14.70
CA PRO A 38 15.30 6.11 -14.76
C PRO A 38 14.43 7.33 -15.15
N CYS A 39 14.48 8.38 -14.34
CA CYS A 39 13.95 9.69 -14.68
C CYS A 39 15.03 10.48 -15.42
N ILE A 40 14.80 10.78 -16.71
CA ILE A 40 15.73 11.44 -17.61
C ILE A 40 15.73 12.95 -17.40
N TYR A 41 14.55 13.52 -17.16
CA TYR A 41 14.38 14.96 -16.96
C TYR A 41 13.21 15.22 -16.02
N HIS A 42 13.33 16.23 -15.17
CA HIS A 42 12.22 16.75 -14.39
C HIS A 42 12.32 18.27 -14.24
N SER A 43 11.17 18.93 -14.14
CA SER A 43 11.11 20.33 -13.72
C SER A 43 9.87 20.62 -12.91
N LEU A 44 9.99 21.58 -11.99
CA LEU A 44 8.86 22.20 -11.30
C LEU A 44 8.45 23.52 -11.96
N GLU A 45 9.41 24.23 -12.57
CA GLU A 45 9.24 25.56 -13.12
C GLU A 45 9.88 25.64 -14.53
N PRO A 46 9.26 26.29 -15.53
CA PRO A 46 7.95 26.95 -15.50
C PRO A 46 6.75 25.97 -15.55
N HIS A 47 7.01 24.67 -15.77
CA HIS A 47 5.98 23.65 -15.83
C HIS A 47 6.41 22.41 -15.03
N GLN A 48 5.43 21.80 -14.36
CA GLN A 48 5.55 20.49 -13.75
C GLN A 48 5.66 19.43 -14.85
N VAL A 49 6.85 18.86 -15.03
CA VAL A 49 7.12 17.83 -16.05
C VAL A 49 8.11 16.79 -15.52
N MET A 50 7.89 15.54 -15.89
CA MET A 50 8.82 14.42 -15.69
C MET A 50 8.88 13.60 -16.98
N ILE A 51 10.09 13.19 -17.37
CA ILE A 51 10.35 12.38 -18.54
C ILE A 51 11.15 11.16 -18.08
N PHE A 52 10.63 9.98 -18.37
CA PHE A 52 11.21 8.71 -17.96
C PHE A 52 11.74 7.93 -19.15
N GLU A 53 12.65 7.00 -18.88
CA GLU A 53 12.97 5.95 -19.84
C GLU A 53 11.73 5.05 -20.06
N ASP A 54 11.44 4.76 -21.33
CA ASP A 54 10.29 3.92 -21.68
C ASP A 54 10.57 2.45 -21.35
N LEU A 55 9.75 1.90 -20.44
CA LEU A 55 9.83 0.51 -20.01
C LEU A 55 9.19 -0.45 -21.03
N VAL A 56 8.29 0.02 -21.90
CA VAL A 56 7.54 -0.84 -22.83
C VAL A 56 8.47 -1.53 -23.85
N PRO A 57 9.43 -0.83 -24.51
CA PRO A 57 10.41 -1.48 -25.39
C PRO A 57 11.26 -2.55 -24.67
N GLN A 58 11.49 -2.37 -23.38
CA GLN A 58 12.23 -3.30 -22.51
C GLN A 58 11.41 -4.53 -22.12
N GLY A 59 10.16 -4.64 -22.56
CA GLY A 59 9.29 -5.81 -22.34
C GLY A 59 8.43 -5.74 -21.09
N TYR A 60 8.36 -4.59 -20.41
CA TYR A 60 7.48 -4.40 -19.27
C TYR A 60 6.04 -4.09 -19.70
N THR A 61 5.07 -4.68 -19.02
CA THR A 61 3.63 -4.45 -19.23
C THR A 61 2.85 -4.44 -17.92
N VAL A 62 1.72 -3.75 -17.88
CA VAL A 62 0.82 -3.74 -16.71
C VAL A 62 -0.15 -4.90 -16.81
N ILE A 63 -0.31 -5.66 -15.73
CA ILE A 63 -1.36 -6.69 -15.65
C ILE A 63 -2.71 -5.99 -15.40
N ARG A 64 -3.70 -6.23 -16.26
CA ARG A 64 -5.01 -5.53 -16.23
C ARG A 64 -6.22 -6.43 -15.98
N ASP A 65 -6.15 -7.68 -16.42
CA ASP A 65 -7.30 -8.59 -16.48
C ASP A 65 -7.21 -9.79 -15.52
N ARG A 66 -6.18 -9.82 -14.67
CA ARG A 66 -5.99 -10.87 -13.65
C ARG A 66 -5.21 -10.33 -12.46
N TYR A 67 -5.19 -11.09 -11.37
CA TYR A 67 -4.23 -10.88 -10.29
C TYR A 67 -2.82 -11.32 -10.69
N PRO A 68 -1.77 -10.72 -10.10
CA PRO A 68 -0.42 -11.24 -10.24
C PRO A 68 -0.32 -12.65 -9.65
N ASN A 69 0.44 -13.54 -10.29
CA ASN A 69 0.65 -14.90 -9.77
C ASN A 69 1.72 -14.90 -8.65
N LYS A 70 1.95 -16.06 -8.05
CA LYS A 70 2.90 -16.24 -6.95
C LYS A 70 4.31 -15.72 -7.23
N GLU A 71 4.88 -15.98 -8.40
CA GLU A 71 6.24 -15.56 -8.75
C GLU A 71 6.32 -14.03 -8.92
N GLU A 72 5.31 -13.46 -9.57
CA GLU A 72 5.12 -12.02 -9.78
C GLU A 72 4.96 -11.28 -8.44
N LEU A 73 4.12 -11.80 -7.54
CA LEU A 73 3.92 -11.26 -6.19
C LEU A 73 5.21 -11.35 -5.37
N GLN A 74 5.87 -12.52 -5.33
CA GLN A 74 7.13 -12.67 -4.61
C GLN A 74 8.17 -11.65 -5.09
N LYS A 75 8.29 -11.41 -6.40
CA LYS A 75 9.22 -10.39 -6.91
C LYS A 75 8.82 -8.97 -6.51
N ALA A 76 7.53 -8.65 -6.46
CA ALA A 76 7.06 -7.34 -6.01
C ALA A 76 7.41 -7.10 -4.53
N PHE A 77 7.12 -8.08 -3.67
CA PHE A 77 7.47 -8.02 -2.24
C PHE A 77 8.99 -8.06 -2.00
N PHE A 78 9.75 -8.74 -2.86
CA PHE A 78 11.21 -8.69 -2.85
C PHE A 78 11.73 -7.26 -3.05
N LYS A 79 11.19 -6.52 -4.04
CA LYS A 79 11.58 -5.12 -4.27
C LYS A 79 11.12 -4.20 -3.14
N LEU A 80 9.89 -4.37 -2.65
CA LEU A 80 9.38 -3.60 -1.52
C LEU A 80 10.23 -3.82 -0.25
N ALA A 81 10.62 -5.06 0.04
CA ALA A 81 11.47 -5.38 1.19
C ALA A 81 12.84 -4.71 1.12
N LYS A 82 13.46 -4.69 -0.06
CA LYS A 82 14.76 -4.04 -0.27
C LYS A 82 14.70 -2.53 -0.17
N TRP A 83 13.67 -1.94 -0.76
CA TRP A 83 13.36 -0.53 -0.59
C TRP A 83 13.22 -0.20 0.89
N HIS A 84 12.35 -0.92 1.60
CA HIS A 84 12.08 -0.68 3.01
C HIS A 84 13.37 -0.81 3.84
N ALA A 85 14.15 -1.88 3.66
CA ALA A 85 15.43 -2.06 4.34
C ALA A 85 16.39 -0.88 4.14
N ALA A 86 16.60 -0.47 2.88
CA ALA A 86 17.47 0.67 2.56
C ALA A 86 16.95 1.96 3.20
N SER A 87 15.63 2.19 3.18
CA SER A 87 15.02 3.37 3.80
C SER A 87 15.14 3.38 5.32
N MET A 88 15.03 2.22 6.00
CA MET A 88 15.27 2.11 7.44
C MET A 88 16.68 2.54 7.79
N LYS A 89 17.68 2.11 6.99
CA LYS A 89 19.07 2.54 7.18
C LYS A 89 19.23 4.05 7.03
N VAL A 90 18.61 4.65 6.00
CA VAL A 90 18.62 6.10 5.83
C VAL A 90 17.99 6.81 7.03
N LEU A 91 16.83 6.36 7.51
CA LEU A 91 16.16 6.95 8.66
C LEU A 91 16.97 6.83 9.95
N ASN A 92 17.70 5.72 10.13
CA ASN A 92 18.53 5.48 11.30
C ASN A 92 19.82 6.33 11.29
N GLU A 93 20.46 6.49 10.14
CA GLU A 93 21.77 7.16 10.04
C GLU A 93 21.68 8.65 9.68
N ARG A 94 20.68 9.03 8.88
CA ARG A 94 20.45 10.38 8.33
C ARG A 94 18.95 10.70 8.27
N PRO A 95 18.24 10.82 9.41
CA PRO A 95 16.79 11.05 9.43
C PRO A 95 16.36 12.30 8.65
N ASP A 96 17.18 13.37 8.68
CA ASP A 96 16.95 14.60 7.91
C ASP A 96 16.92 14.40 6.39
N PHE A 97 17.47 13.30 5.88
CA PHE A 97 17.48 13.01 4.44
C PHE A 97 16.08 12.73 3.89
N LEU A 98 15.16 12.23 4.72
CA LEU A 98 13.80 11.87 4.30
C LEU A 98 12.71 12.78 4.89
N LYS A 99 13.07 13.90 5.52
CA LYS A 99 12.13 14.80 6.19
C LYS A 99 11.09 15.45 5.27
N GLU A 100 11.38 15.55 3.97
CA GLU A 100 10.45 16.10 2.98
C GLU A 100 9.30 15.13 2.64
N PHE A 101 9.45 13.83 2.93
CA PHE A 101 8.44 12.80 2.66
C PHE A 101 7.41 12.76 3.78
N LYS A 102 6.55 13.78 3.77
CA LYS A 102 5.55 14.06 4.80
C LYS A 102 4.12 14.17 4.27
N TYR A 103 3.91 13.96 2.98
CA TYR A 103 2.61 14.11 2.35
C TYR A 103 2.24 12.79 1.66
N GLY A 104 1.71 11.86 2.46
CA GLY A 104 1.04 10.67 1.93
C GLY A 104 -0.42 10.95 1.58
N LEU A 105 -1.18 9.90 1.26
CA LEU A 105 -2.60 9.99 0.92
C LEU A 105 -3.42 10.81 1.93
N TRP A 106 -3.12 10.64 3.22
CA TRP A 106 -3.82 11.30 4.33
C TRP A 106 -3.49 12.78 4.49
N GLY A 107 -2.37 13.23 3.93
CA GLY A 107 -1.96 14.64 3.90
C GLY A 107 -2.49 15.39 2.67
N MET A 108 -3.23 14.72 1.79
CA MET A 108 -3.78 15.32 0.57
C MET A 108 -4.94 16.27 0.90
N PRO A 109 -4.99 17.46 0.26
CA PRO A 109 -6.10 18.37 0.43
C PRO A 109 -7.44 17.68 0.15
N ASN A 110 -8.38 17.83 1.08
CA ASN A 110 -9.74 17.27 1.03
C ASN A 110 -9.88 15.74 1.03
N PHE A 111 -8.79 14.95 1.13
CA PHE A 111 -8.90 13.48 1.09
C PHE A 111 -9.82 12.92 2.18
N LEU A 112 -9.72 13.43 3.41
CA LEU A 112 -10.58 13.01 4.52
C LEU A 112 -12.06 13.39 4.33
N ASN A 113 -12.34 14.36 3.46
CA ASN A 113 -13.69 14.79 3.11
C ASN A 113 -14.17 14.15 1.79
N ASP A 114 -13.34 13.34 1.13
CA ASP A 114 -13.68 12.70 -0.14
C ASP A 114 -14.77 11.64 0.07
N SER A 115 -15.57 11.38 -0.96
CA SER A 115 -16.64 10.38 -0.90
C SER A 115 -16.07 8.98 -0.66
N ILE A 116 -14.84 8.67 -1.11
CA ILE A 116 -14.20 7.38 -0.86
C ILE A 116 -14.09 7.10 0.65
N VAL A 117 -13.73 8.12 1.44
CA VAL A 117 -13.58 8.05 2.90
C VAL A 117 -14.93 8.18 3.59
N THR A 118 -15.65 9.27 3.31
CA THR A 118 -16.82 9.68 4.12
C THR A 118 -18.02 8.75 3.98
N THR A 119 -18.18 8.06 2.85
CA THR A 119 -19.33 7.17 2.63
C THR A 119 -18.99 5.68 2.81
N GLY A 120 -17.71 5.30 2.97
CA GLY A 120 -17.30 3.90 3.09
C GLY A 120 -18.01 3.16 4.24
N VAL A 121 -17.90 3.68 5.46
CA VAL A 121 -18.56 3.08 6.64
C VAL A 121 -20.09 3.16 6.60
N PRO A 122 -20.73 4.29 6.25
CA PRO A 122 -22.18 4.33 6.07
C PRO A 122 -22.70 3.24 5.11
N CYS A 123 -22.08 3.09 3.93
CA CYS A 123 -22.44 2.05 2.96
C CYS A 123 -22.24 0.64 3.54
N PHE A 124 -21.14 0.43 4.26
CA PHE A 124 -20.83 -0.84 4.90
C PHE A 124 -21.87 -1.23 5.97
N LEU A 125 -22.25 -0.29 6.85
CA LEU A 125 -23.26 -0.52 7.88
C LEU A 125 -24.62 -0.90 7.28
N GLU A 126 -25.02 -0.25 6.19
CA GLU A 126 -26.26 -0.60 5.47
C GLU A 126 -26.20 -2.02 4.88
N MET A 127 -25.03 -2.43 4.38
CA MET A 127 -24.84 -3.81 3.92
C MET A 127 -24.96 -4.81 5.07
N LEU A 128 -24.33 -4.54 6.23
CA LEU A 128 -24.42 -5.42 7.40
C LEU A 128 -25.86 -5.59 7.90
N ASP A 129 -26.71 -4.58 7.76
CA ASP A 129 -28.15 -4.67 8.08
C ASP A 129 -28.92 -5.62 7.16
N LYS A 130 -28.53 -5.68 5.89
CA LYS A 130 -29.25 -6.41 4.83
C LYS A 130 -28.72 -7.83 4.60
N VAL A 131 -27.54 -8.15 5.12
CA VAL A 131 -26.93 -9.49 5.02
C VAL A 131 -26.97 -10.18 6.38
N PRO A 132 -27.94 -11.10 6.64
CA PRO A 132 -28.21 -11.63 7.98
C PRO A 132 -27.01 -12.27 8.69
N GLU A 133 -26.14 -12.95 7.92
CA GLU A 133 -24.93 -13.59 8.47
C GLU A 133 -23.89 -12.60 9.01
N LEU A 134 -23.93 -11.35 8.53
CA LEU A 134 -22.97 -10.31 8.86
C LEU A 134 -23.50 -9.30 9.89
N THR A 135 -24.82 -9.30 10.15
CA THR A 135 -25.47 -8.36 11.07
C THR A 135 -24.84 -8.36 12.48
N LYS A 136 -24.29 -9.51 12.93
CA LYS A 136 -23.60 -9.62 14.22
C LYS A 136 -22.38 -8.68 14.36
N TYR A 137 -21.78 -8.25 13.25
CA TYR A 137 -20.60 -7.36 13.28
C TYR A 137 -20.96 -5.88 13.33
N LYS A 138 -22.20 -5.51 13.00
CA LYS A 138 -22.65 -4.12 12.92
C LYS A 138 -22.35 -3.29 14.19
N PRO A 139 -22.64 -3.78 15.42
CA PRO A 139 -22.39 -2.99 16.62
C PRO A 139 -20.92 -2.55 16.80
N TYR A 140 -19.96 -3.36 16.34
CA TYR A 140 -18.54 -3.02 16.42
C TYR A 140 -18.20 -1.84 15.50
N PHE A 141 -18.70 -1.86 14.26
CA PHE A 141 -18.45 -0.78 13.30
C PHE A 141 -19.20 0.49 13.66
N GLU A 142 -20.40 0.39 14.26
CA GLU A 142 -21.10 1.56 14.80
C GLU A 142 -20.33 2.27 15.91
N LYS A 143 -19.56 1.52 16.72
CA LYS A 143 -18.76 2.08 17.82
C LYS A 143 -17.52 2.82 17.35
N ILE A 144 -16.91 2.39 16.24
CA ILE A 144 -15.65 2.97 15.74
C ILE A 144 -15.85 4.03 14.64
N LYS A 145 -17.05 4.11 14.03
CA LYS A 145 -17.33 4.92 12.82
C LYS A 145 -16.87 6.39 12.93
N ASP A 146 -16.95 6.97 14.12
CA ASP A 146 -16.64 8.39 14.34
C ASP A 146 -15.15 8.65 14.60
N ASN A 147 -14.37 7.61 14.93
CA ASN A 147 -13.00 7.76 15.45
C ASN A 147 -11.91 7.11 14.58
N TYR A 148 -12.20 6.05 13.82
CA TYR A 148 -11.14 5.27 13.17
C TYR A 148 -10.34 6.07 12.11
N ILE A 149 -10.99 6.99 11.36
CA ILE A 149 -10.32 7.91 10.43
C ILE A 149 -9.29 8.80 11.15
N GLN A 150 -9.64 9.32 12.33
CA GLN A 150 -8.70 10.16 13.10
C GLN A 150 -7.51 9.33 13.60
N GLN A 151 -7.77 8.10 14.07
CA GLN A 151 -6.72 7.18 14.51
C GLN A 151 -5.74 6.85 13.38
N MET A 152 -6.28 6.62 12.18
CA MET A 152 -5.46 6.38 10.99
C MET A 152 -4.63 7.59 10.58
N SER A 153 -5.22 8.79 10.60
CA SER A 153 -4.48 10.03 10.36
C SER A 153 -3.31 10.16 11.34
N ALA A 154 -3.53 9.85 12.62
CA ALA A 154 -2.49 9.86 13.63
C ALA A 154 -1.36 8.85 13.35
N VAL A 155 -1.67 7.65 12.84
CA VAL A 155 -0.66 6.65 12.44
C VAL A 155 0.19 7.15 11.27
N MET A 156 -0.44 7.79 10.28
CA MET A 156 0.23 8.29 9.07
C MET A 156 1.15 9.49 9.35
N GLU A 157 0.84 10.24 10.41
CA GLU A 157 1.60 11.39 10.89
C GLU A 157 2.55 11.03 12.06
N GLU A 158 2.52 9.79 12.56
CA GLU A 158 3.13 9.39 13.82
C GLU A 158 4.63 9.67 13.85
N TYR A 159 5.34 9.30 12.78
CA TYR A 159 6.80 9.52 12.69
C TYR A 159 7.20 10.99 12.91
N ARG A 160 6.37 11.93 12.48
CA ARG A 160 6.67 13.37 12.52
C ARG A 160 6.15 14.04 13.78
N THR A 161 5.01 13.59 14.28
CA THR A 161 4.29 14.26 15.37
C THR A 161 4.57 13.61 16.73
N ASN A 162 4.79 12.29 16.75
CA ASN A 162 4.99 11.52 17.96
C ASN A 162 5.74 10.20 17.66
N PRO A 163 7.01 10.26 17.21
CA PRO A 163 7.76 9.06 16.85
C PRO A 163 7.92 8.15 18.05
N LYS A 164 7.54 6.87 17.90
CA LYS A 164 7.68 5.87 18.96
C LYS A 164 8.82 4.90 18.63
N PRO A 165 9.52 4.37 19.65
CA PRO A 165 10.45 3.27 19.44
C PRO A 165 9.71 2.05 18.89
N ASN A 166 10.42 1.19 18.16
CA ASN A 166 9.91 -0.09 17.68
C ASN A 166 8.61 0.03 16.88
N ARG A 167 8.61 0.91 15.88
CA ARG A 167 7.49 1.09 14.92
C ARG A 167 7.84 0.74 13.48
N TYR A 168 9.09 0.33 13.26
CA TYR A 168 9.63 -0.03 11.95
C TYR A 168 9.26 0.97 10.85
N TYR A 169 9.55 2.26 11.11
CA TYR A 169 9.33 3.32 10.14
C TYR A 169 10.20 3.08 8.90
N VAL A 170 9.57 3.25 7.74
CA VAL A 170 10.18 3.12 6.41
C VAL A 170 9.70 4.28 5.55
N LEU A 171 10.39 4.54 4.45
CA LEU A 171 9.79 5.30 3.37
C LEU A 171 8.81 4.39 2.64
N CYS A 172 7.53 4.51 2.94
CA CYS A 172 6.47 3.74 2.32
C CYS A 172 6.30 4.19 0.85
N HIS A 173 6.00 3.27 -0.05
CA HIS A 173 5.54 3.61 -1.40
C HIS A 173 4.23 4.39 -1.33
N GLY A 174 3.32 3.97 -0.43
CA GLY A 174 2.04 4.62 -0.17
C GLY A 174 0.92 4.28 -1.16
N ASP A 175 1.27 3.72 -2.32
CA ASP A 175 0.33 3.31 -3.38
C ASP A 175 0.74 1.98 -4.04
N PHE A 176 1.13 1.01 -3.22
CA PHE A 176 1.65 -0.28 -3.67
C PHE A 176 0.50 -1.17 -4.19
N HIS A 177 0.02 -0.91 -5.41
CA HIS A 177 -1.06 -1.66 -6.07
C HIS A 177 -0.68 -2.15 -7.48
N GLY A 178 -1.40 -3.15 -8.02
CA GLY A 178 -1.04 -3.81 -9.28
C GLY A 178 -0.92 -2.91 -10.52
N ARG A 179 -1.63 -1.77 -10.57
CA ARG A 179 -1.51 -0.80 -11.69
C ARG A 179 -0.26 0.07 -11.64
N ASN A 180 0.43 0.09 -10.49
CA ASN A 180 1.71 0.77 -10.26
C ASN A 180 2.87 -0.23 -10.33
N MET A 181 2.62 -1.38 -10.96
CA MET A 181 3.59 -2.44 -11.20
C MET A 181 3.60 -2.79 -12.68
N MET A 182 4.77 -2.75 -13.30
CA MET A 182 4.96 -3.24 -14.65
C MET A 182 5.79 -4.53 -14.61
N PHE A 183 5.33 -5.59 -15.23
CA PHE A 183 5.94 -6.92 -15.20
C PHE A 183 6.63 -7.19 -16.54
N ARG A 184 7.87 -7.68 -16.49
CA ARG A 184 8.67 -8.07 -17.65
C ARG A 184 8.66 -9.59 -17.79
N TYR A 185 8.45 -10.03 -19.03
CA TYR A 185 8.51 -11.42 -19.41
C TYR A 185 9.51 -11.59 -20.55
N ASN A 186 10.17 -12.74 -20.56
CA ASN A 186 11.04 -13.12 -21.64
C ASN A 186 10.23 -13.22 -22.95
N LYS A 187 10.69 -12.54 -24.01
CA LYS A 187 9.97 -12.50 -25.29
C LYS A 187 9.94 -13.84 -26.03
N GLU A 188 10.90 -14.73 -25.77
CA GLU A 188 11.01 -16.03 -26.44
C GLU A 188 10.31 -17.15 -25.67
N THR A 189 10.51 -17.22 -24.35
CA THR A 189 9.96 -18.29 -23.50
C THR A 189 8.63 -17.94 -22.84
N GLY A 190 8.29 -16.66 -22.75
CA GLY A 190 7.14 -16.16 -21.99
C GLY A 190 7.31 -16.24 -20.46
N SER A 191 8.48 -16.64 -19.96
CA SER A 191 8.72 -16.74 -18.51
C SER A 191 8.81 -15.37 -17.86
N PHE A 192 8.28 -15.24 -16.64
CA PHE A 192 8.43 -14.03 -15.85
C PHE A 192 9.91 -13.75 -15.53
N GLU A 193 10.31 -12.48 -15.53
CA GLU A 193 11.70 -12.08 -15.28
C GLU A 193 11.84 -11.02 -14.17
N ASP A 194 11.01 -9.98 -14.20
CA ASP A 194 11.12 -8.87 -13.26
C ASP A 194 9.82 -8.07 -13.13
N VAL A 195 9.72 -7.26 -12.06
CA VAL A 195 8.66 -6.27 -11.88
C VAL A 195 9.26 -4.90 -11.60
N MET A 196 8.81 -3.85 -12.27
CA MET A 196 9.20 -2.47 -11.99
C MET A 196 8.10 -1.77 -11.22
N LEU A 197 8.45 -1.12 -10.12
CA LEU A 197 7.54 -0.26 -9.37
C LEU A 197 7.56 1.13 -10.01
N VAL A 198 6.41 1.79 -10.08
CA VAL A 198 6.24 3.13 -10.65
C VAL A 198 5.23 3.93 -9.82
N ASP A 199 5.12 5.23 -10.08
CA ASP A 199 4.19 6.14 -9.42
C ASP A 199 4.40 6.24 -7.89
N PHE A 200 5.29 7.15 -7.50
CA PHE A 200 5.70 7.33 -6.10
C PHE A 200 5.15 8.63 -5.49
N GLN A 201 4.06 9.14 -6.05
CA GLN A 201 3.58 10.49 -5.78
C GLN A 201 3.03 10.70 -4.36
N ILE A 202 2.66 9.62 -3.68
CA ILE A 202 2.16 9.63 -2.28
C ILE A 202 3.08 8.90 -1.30
N SER A 203 4.37 8.74 -1.64
CA SER A 203 5.37 8.17 -0.73
C SER A 203 5.55 9.02 0.53
N ASN A 204 5.55 8.37 1.69
CA ASN A 204 5.57 9.02 3.01
C ASN A 204 6.35 8.16 4.02
N VAL A 205 6.99 8.78 5.01
CA VAL A 205 7.60 8.02 6.10
C VAL A 205 6.54 7.55 7.09
N CYS A 206 6.33 6.25 7.15
CA CYS A 206 5.27 5.62 7.94
C CYS A 206 5.67 4.22 8.42
N PRO A 207 4.94 3.59 9.37
CA PRO A 207 5.20 2.19 9.73
C PRO A 207 5.09 1.27 8.51
N LEU A 208 5.99 0.31 8.35
CA LEU A 208 6.00 -0.61 7.19
C LEU A 208 4.68 -1.37 6.99
N SER A 209 3.90 -1.54 8.05
CA SER A 209 2.60 -2.21 8.01
C SER A 209 1.59 -1.49 7.12
N ILE A 210 1.80 -0.21 6.80
CA ILE A 210 0.91 0.53 5.91
C ILE A 210 0.96 -0.04 4.49
N ASP A 211 2.13 -0.18 3.88
CA ASP A 211 2.21 -0.80 2.55
C ASP A 211 1.81 -2.29 2.60
N LEU A 212 2.13 -3.00 3.70
CA LEU A 212 1.73 -4.41 3.84
C LEU A 212 0.21 -4.57 3.92
N ILE A 213 -0.48 -3.81 4.76
CA ILE A 213 -1.95 -3.84 4.84
C ILE A 213 -2.53 -3.41 3.49
N TYR A 214 -2.04 -2.33 2.90
CA TYR A 214 -2.53 -1.86 1.59
C TYR A 214 -2.45 -2.95 0.52
N SER A 215 -1.31 -3.66 0.47
CA SER A 215 -1.07 -4.74 -0.50
C SER A 215 -2.03 -5.92 -0.37
N ILE A 216 -2.46 -6.24 0.86
CA ILE A 216 -3.45 -7.30 1.12
C ILE A 216 -4.75 -7.01 0.37
N PHE A 217 -5.17 -5.74 0.27
CA PHE A 217 -6.44 -5.37 -0.36
C PHE A 217 -6.29 -4.96 -1.83
N MET A 218 -5.13 -4.44 -2.23
CA MET A 218 -4.96 -3.79 -3.55
C MET A 218 -4.11 -4.57 -4.54
N VAL A 219 -3.49 -5.68 -4.10
CA VAL A 219 -2.58 -6.49 -4.95
C VAL A 219 -2.97 -7.95 -4.92
N MET A 220 -3.21 -8.51 -3.74
CA MET A 220 -3.46 -9.95 -3.56
C MET A 220 -4.81 -10.37 -4.09
N ASP A 221 -4.88 -11.63 -4.52
CA ASP A 221 -6.15 -12.28 -4.85
C ASP A 221 -6.98 -12.59 -3.60
N THR A 222 -8.17 -13.15 -3.82
CA THR A 222 -9.13 -13.46 -2.77
C THR A 222 -8.61 -14.45 -1.73
N GLU A 223 -7.97 -15.55 -2.14
CA GLU A 223 -7.51 -16.59 -1.20
C GLU A 223 -6.36 -16.06 -0.34
N ASP A 224 -5.42 -15.38 -0.97
CA ASP A 224 -4.29 -14.74 -0.29
C ASP A 224 -4.77 -13.65 0.68
N ARG A 225 -5.78 -12.87 0.29
CA ARG A 225 -6.39 -11.84 1.15
C ARG A 225 -7.05 -12.45 2.39
N TRP A 226 -7.72 -13.59 2.27
CA TRP A 226 -8.38 -14.25 3.40
C TRP A 226 -7.42 -14.77 4.46
N ASP A 227 -6.19 -15.13 4.07
CA ASP A 227 -5.11 -15.44 5.02
C ASP A 227 -4.23 -14.22 5.35
N LEU A 228 -4.72 -13.00 5.09
CA LEU A 228 -4.01 -11.73 5.35
C LEU A 228 -2.62 -11.67 4.70
N GLY A 229 -2.45 -12.32 3.55
CA GLY A 229 -1.20 -12.31 2.80
C GLY A 229 -0.04 -13.00 3.51
N LYS A 230 -0.32 -13.93 4.43
CA LYS A 230 0.67 -14.50 5.35
C LYS A 230 1.91 -15.03 4.65
N GLU A 231 1.76 -15.73 3.53
CA GLU A 231 2.90 -16.24 2.76
C GLU A 231 3.83 -15.09 2.31
N TYR A 232 3.27 -14.09 1.62
CA TYR A 232 4.06 -13.00 1.04
C TYR A 232 4.62 -12.04 2.08
N ILE A 233 3.90 -11.82 3.20
CA ILE A 233 4.40 -10.98 4.30
C ILE A 233 5.57 -11.67 5.02
N ASN A 234 5.51 -12.99 5.21
CA ASN A 234 6.62 -13.75 5.77
C ASN A 234 7.81 -13.79 4.80
N TYR A 235 7.55 -13.95 3.50
CA TYR A 235 8.59 -13.85 2.47
C TYR A 235 9.24 -12.46 2.46
N TYR A 236 8.43 -11.39 2.43
CA TYR A 236 8.86 -10.01 2.55
C TYR A 236 9.77 -9.80 3.76
N PHE A 237 9.37 -10.30 4.94
CA PHE A 237 10.18 -10.17 6.15
C PHE A 237 11.54 -10.86 6.02
N SER A 238 11.58 -12.05 5.42
CA SER A 238 12.86 -12.75 5.22
C SER A 238 13.82 -11.95 4.33
N VAL A 239 13.31 -11.37 3.23
CA VAL A 239 14.09 -10.48 2.35
C VAL A 239 14.50 -9.19 3.05
N LEU A 240 13.61 -8.59 3.85
CA LEU A 240 13.88 -7.38 4.62
C LEU A 240 15.03 -7.61 5.60
N ALA A 241 14.93 -8.66 6.44
CA ALA A 241 15.91 -8.98 7.45
C ALA A 241 17.28 -9.30 6.84
N ASP A 242 17.32 -10.06 5.75
CA ASP A 242 18.58 -10.38 5.07
C ASP A 242 19.19 -9.16 4.37
N THR A 243 18.36 -8.28 3.81
CA THR A 243 18.84 -7.04 3.21
C THR A 243 19.40 -6.10 4.27
N LEU A 244 18.72 -5.91 5.41
CA LEU A 244 19.21 -5.09 6.53
C LEU A 244 20.58 -5.56 7.05
N LYS A 245 20.80 -6.88 7.17
CA LYS A 245 22.11 -7.45 7.53
C LYS A 245 23.17 -7.09 6.49
N LYS A 246 22.88 -7.29 5.20
CA LYS A 246 23.83 -7.05 4.09
C LYS A 246 24.25 -5.59 3.97
N ILE A 247 23.31 -4.66 4.15
CA ILE A 247 23.58 -3.21 4.07
C ILE A 247 24.20 -2.63 5.35
N GLY A 248 24.51 -3.48 6.34
CA GLY A 248 25.09 -3.06 7.61
C GLY A 248 24.19 -2.08 8.38
N PHE A 249 22.90 -2.41 8.52
CA PHE A 249 21.98 -1.65 9.35
C PHE A 249 22.40 -1.70 10.82
N LYS A 250 22.39 -0.55 11.51
CA LYS A 250 22.86 -0.39 12.90
C LYS A 250 21.75 -0.16 13.92
N GLY A 251 20.49 -0.04 13.47
CA GLY A 251 19.34 0.10 14.35
C GLY A 251 18.85 -1.25 14.90
N GLU A 252 17.77 -1.20 15.68
CA GLU A 252 17.12 -2.41 16.18
C GLU A 252 16.52 -3.22 15.03
N MET A 253 16.93 -4.49 14.92
CA MET A 253 16.48 -5.38 13.86
C MET A 253 14.99 -5.72 14.06
N PRO A 254 14.14 -5.58 13.03
CA PRO A 254 12.76 -6.00 13.12
C PRO A 254 12.66 -7.51 13.30
N THR A 255 11.62 -7.96 14.01
CA THR A 255 11.28 -9.38 14.15
C THR A 255 10.01 -9.72 13.38
N GLN A 256 9.88 -10.99 12.97
CA GLN A 256 8.68 -11.45 12.26
C GLN A 256 7.43 -11.24 13.11
N THR A 257 7.52 -11.60 14.41
CA THR A 257 6.45 -11.35 15.38
C THR A 257 6.10 -9.87 15.46
N GLY A 258 7.10 -8.99 15.58
CA GLY A 258 6.86 -7.54 15.65
C GLY A 258 6.18 -6.98 14.40
N VAL A 259 6.49 -7.49 13.20
CA VAL A 259 5.79 -7.09 11.97
C VAL A 259 4.30 -7.43 12.06
N TRP A 260 3.97 -8.65 12.50
CA TRP A 260 2.58 -9.07 12.69
C TRP A 260 1.87 -8.34 13.83
N GLU A 261 2.57 -8.01 14.92
CA GLU A 261 2.06 -7.15 15.99
C GLU A 261 1.72 -5.74 15.47
N HIS A 262 2.52 -5.18 14.57
CA HIS A 262 2.20 -3.90 13.93
C HIS A 262 1.02 -3.99 12.97
N ILE A 263 0.93 -5.05 12.16
CA ILE A 263 -0.25 -5.26 11.30
C ILE A 263 -1.50 -5.34 12.17
N HIS A 264 -1.49 -6.18 13.20
CA HIS A 264 -2.58 -6.33 14.15
C HIS A 264 -2.93 -5.01 14.87
N GLY A 265 -1.91 -4.28 15.33
CA GLY A 265 -2.07 -2.99 16.00
C GLY A 265 -2.59 -1.87 15.09
N HIS A 266 -2.59 -2.07 13.77
CA HIS A 266 -3.17 -1.17 12.77
C HIS A 266 -4.44 -1.74 12.15
N LYS A 267 -5.19 -2.58 12.87
CA LYS A 267 -6.49 -3.13 12.45
C LYS A 267 -7.49 -2.10 11.91
N ASP A 268 -7.46 -0.86 12.41
CA ASP A 268 -8.34 0.21 11.91
C ASP A 268 -8.04 0.56 10.44
N TYR A 269 -6.79 0.36 10.00
CA TYR A 269 -6.46 0.47 8.59
C TYR A 269 -7.01 -0.69 7.77
N GLU A 270 -6.99 -1.92 8.29
CA GLU A 270 -7.64 -3.05 7.61
C GLU A 270 -9.15 -2.84 7.49
N PHE A 271 -9.80 -2.31 8.54
CA PHE A 271 -11.20 -1.91 8.49
C PHE A 271 -11.46 -0.83 7.45
N PHE A 272 -10.60 0.19 7.37
CA PHE A 272 -10.70 1.20 6.33
C PHE A 272 -10.56 0.63 4.93
N MET A 273 -9.55 -0.21 4.69
CA MET A 273 -9.33 -0.82 3.38
C MET A 273 -10.53 -1.67 2.96
N MET A 274 -11.08 -2.48 3.87
CA MET A 274 -12.27 -3.30 3.63
C MET A 274 -13.54 -2.48 3.37
N THR A 275 -13.71 -1.34 4.04
CA THR A 275 -14.92 -0.50 3.93
C THR A 275 -14.84 0.55 2.83
N SER A 276 -13.65 0.96 2.40
CA SER A 276 -13.47 2.11 1.50
C SER A 276 -12.89 1.72 0.14
N PHE A 277 -11.96 0.75 0.08
CA PHE A 277 -11.24 0.38 -1.14
C PHE A 277 -11.63 -0.99 -1.71
N LEU A 278 -11.88 -1.99 -0.86
CA LEU A 278 -12.26 -3.32 -1.31
C LEU A 278 -13.56 -3.36 -2.17
N PRO A 279 -14.61 -2.54 -1.91
CA PRO A 279 -15.77 -2.47 -2.80
C PRO A 279 -15.41 -1.97 -4.20
N LEU A 280 -14.45 -1.04 -4.30
CA LEU A 280 -13.92 -0.56 -5.58
C LEU A 280 -13.19 -1.69 -6.32
N VAL A 281 -12.33 -2.43 -5.61
CA VAL A 281 -11.58 -3.57 -6.18
C VAL A 281 -12.55 -4.62 -6.72
N ALA A 282 -13.54 -5.04 -5.92
CA ALA A 282 -14.55 -6.00 -6.35
C ALA A 282 -15.29 -5.51 -7.60
N ALA A 283 -15.71 -4.25 -7.64
CA ALA A 283 -16.42 -3.71 -8.78
C ALA A 283 -15.57 -3.59 -10.07
N MET A 284 -14.27 -3.38 -9.93
CA MET A 284 -13.32 -3.38 -11.04
C MET A 284 -13.10 -4.79 -11.59
N ASN A 285 -13.01 -5.80 -10.71
CA ASN A 285 -12.82 -7.20 -11.11
C ASN A 285 -14.03 -7.78 -11.82
N THR A 286 -15.23 -7.51 -11.29
CA THR A 286 -16.50 -7.94 -11.89
C THR A 286 -16.84 -7.17 -13.17
N LYS A 287 -16.01 -6.20 -13.59
CA LYS A 287 -16.25 -5.28 -14.72
C LYS A 287 -17.64 -4.62 -14.64
N THR A 288 -18.18 -4.48 -13.42
CA THR A 288 -19.55 -3.97 -13.21
C THR A 288 -19.64 -2.48 -13.50
N PHE A 289 -18.53 -1.74 -13.33
CA PHE A 289 -18.46 -0.33 -13.66
C PHE A 289 -17.50 -0.04 -14.81
N LYS A 290 -17.82 1.00 -15.60
CA LYS A 290 -17.07 1.37 -16.81
C LYS A 290 -15.73 2.03 -16.52
N SER A 291 -15.60 2.69 -15.36
CA SER A 291 -14.38 3.39 -14.95
C SER A 291 -14.29 3.50 -13.43
N MET A 292 -13.08 3.73 -12.91
CA MET A 292 -12.85 4.08 -11.50
C MET A 292 -13.64 5.33 -11.10
N ASP A 293 -13.81 6.29 -12.02
CA ASP A 293 -14.57 7.51 -11.77
C ASP A 293 -16.04 7.26 -11.41
N SER A 294 -16.58 6.14 -11.91
CA SER A 294 -17.95 5.73 -11.61
C SER A 294 -18.14 5.43 -10.12
N PHE A 295 -17.06 5.08 -9.41
CA PHE A 295 -17.11 4.80 -7.97
C PHE A 295 -17.27 6.06 -7.11
N PHE A 296 -17.03 7.26 -7.65
CA PHE A 296 -17.31 8.50 -6.94
C PHE A 296 -18.79 8.86 -6.92
N ASP A 297 -19.62 8.21 -7.77
CA ASP A 297 -21.08 8.32 -7.70
C ASP A 297 -21.62 7.54 -6.48
N PRO A 298 -22.34 8.18 -5.54
CA PRO A 298 -22.80 7.53 -4.32
C PRO A 298 -23.68 6.30 -4.55
N GLN A 299 -24.53 6.29 -5.59
CA GLN A 299 -25.40 5.15 -5.86
C GLN A 299 -24.63 3.95 -6.40
N THR A 300 -23.67 4.22 -7.28
CA THR A 300 -22.76 3.23 -7.85
C THR A 300 -21.89 2.62 -6.76
N LYS A 301 -21.34 3.46 -5.88
CA LYS A 301 -20.63 3.01 -4.68
C LYS A 301 -21.53 2.16 -3.79
N GLN A 302 -22.76 2.56 -3.47
CA GLN A 302 -23.64 1.74 -2.63
C GLN A 302 -23.86 0.34 -3.22
N LYS A 303 -24.03 0.23 -4.55
CA LYS A 303 -24.22 -1.06 -5.23
C LYS A 303 -23.01 -1.98 -5.11
N SER A 304 -21.79 -1.47 -5.04
CA SER A 304 -20.59 -2.33 -4.95
C SER A 304 -20.53 -3.14 -3.66
N PHE A 305 -21.12 -2.64 -2.58
CA PHE A 305 -21.19 -3.37 -1.31
C PHE A 305 -22.11 -4.59 -1.35
N PHE A 306 -22.92 -4.73 -2.40
CA PHE A 306 -23.82 -5.87 -2.60
C PHE A 306 -23.36 -6.81 -3.72
N LEU A 307 -22.13 -6.66 -4.21
CA LEU A 307 -21.54 -7.63 -5.13
C LEU A 307 -21.21 -8.93 -4.37
N ASP A 308 -21.51 -10.08 -4.99
CA ASP A 308 -21.25 -11.39 -4.38
C ASP A 308 -19.78 -11.60 -4.03
N GLU A 309 -18.86 -11.13 -4.90
CA GLU A 309 -17.41 -11.16 -4.66
C GLU A 309 -17.05 -10.38 -3.38
N TYR A 310 -17.57 -9.16 -3.24
CA TYR A 310 -17.34 -8.32 -2.07
C TYR A 310 -17.93 -8.93 -0.78
N ILE A 311 -19.17 -9.41 -0.82
CA ILE A 311 -19.82 -10.03 0.34
C ILE A 311 -19.05 -11.28 0.79
N THR A 312 -18.57 -12.08 -0.15
CA THR A 312 -17.77 -13.28 0.14
C THR A 312 -16.46 -12.91 0.82
N ASP A 313 -15.74 -11.92 0.29
CA ASP A 313 -14.53 -11.39 0.91
C ASP A 313 -14.78 -10.91 2.35
N VAL A 314 -15.82 -10.09 2.54
CA VAL A 314 -16.16 -9.54 3.86
C VAL A 314 -16.51 -10.65 4.87
N LYS A 315 -17.23 -11.70 4.46
CA LYS A 315 -17.54 -12.85 5.33
C LYS A 315 -16.27 -13.51 5.84
N MET A 316 -15.32 -13.77 4.95
CA MET A 316 -14.07 -14.45 5.30
C MET A 316 -13.17 -13.56 6.15
N LEU A 317 -13.04 -12.28 5.80
CA LEU A 317 -12.23 -11.31 6.53
C LEU A 317 -12.79 -11.03 7.94
N LEU A 318 -14.09 -10.79 8.09
CA LEU A 318 -14.67 -10.52 9.40
C LEU A 318 -14.55 -11.73 10.34
N ARG A 319 -14.69 -12.95 9.81
CA ARG A 319 -14.40 -14.17 10.57
C ARG A 319 -12.93 -14.23 11.00
N LYS A 320 -11.99 -13.94 10.09
CA LYS A 320 -10.56 -13.89 10.41
C LYS A 320 -10.26 -12.85 11.49
N PHE A 321 -10.84 -11.66 11.39
CA PHE A 321 -10.70 -10.60 12.39
C PHE A 321 -11.28 -11.00 13.77
N GLU A 322 -12.39 -11.74 13.79
CA GLU A 322 -12.95 -12.33 15.01
C GLU A 322 -11.99 -13.35 15.64
N GLU A 323 -11.42 -14.26 14.85
CA GLU A 323 -10.43 -15.25 15.28
C GLU A 323 -9.16 -14.59 15.86
N LEU A 324 -8.73 -13.48 15.25
CA LEU A 324 -7.59 -12.69 15.73
C LEU A 324 -7.93 -11.80 16.94
N GLY A 325 -9.21 -11.68 17.31
CA GLY A 325 -9.65 -10.90 18.47
C GLY A 325 -9.76 -9.40 18.22
N TYR A 326 -9.89 -8.95 16.97
CA TYR A 326 -9.93 -7.53 16.62
C TYR A 326 -11.06 -6.79 17.33
N PHE A 327 -12.15 -7.48 17.62
CA PHE A 327 -13.38 -6.93 18.23
C PHE A 327 -13.40 -6.98 19.77
N LYS A 328 -12.40 -7.58 20.43
CA LYS A 328 -12.41 -7.76 21.90
C LYS A 328 -12.33 -6.45 22.69
N ASP A 329 -11.61 -5.47 22.13
CA ASP A 329 -11.31 -4.19 22.79
C ASP A 329 -11.94 -2.98 22.05
N LEU A 330 -12.88 -3.23 21.13
CA LEU A 330 -13.57 -2.15 20.40
C LEU A 330 -14.65 -1.52 21.24
#